data_AF-A0A535TP00-F1
#
_entry.id   AF-A0A535TP00-F1
#
_cell.length_a   1.000
_cell.length_b   1.000
_cell.length_c   1.000
_cell.angle_alpha   90.00
_cell.angle_beta   90.00
_cell.angle_gamma   90.00
#
_symmetry.space_group_name_H-M   'P 1'
#
loop_
_entity.id
_entity.type
_entity.pdbx_description
1 polymer ?
#
loop_
_entity_poly.entity_id
_entity_poly.type
_entity_poly.pdbx_seq_one_letter_code
_entity_poly.pdbx_strand_id
1 'polypeptide(L)'
;MKKHRSIVVLAVALLTAFVALGQQPGVGRAVVPPSQTVVSIEGTRFLINGRLTSSGKPAEGQLLNTRMAQAIFDDENPATVGNWAYPDTHIWDPQRNTNEFLAMVPTYAQHGIRMITVGLQGGCPAHTPPALTCPGGDHPWIVSAFNPDGSLKPAWMTRLGQVIQAADASGIVVMVQFFYH
;
A
#
# COMPACT_ATOMS: atom_id res chain seq x y z
N MET A 1 1.67 27.16 -65.07
CA MET A 1 1.44 28.63 -65.03
C MET A 1 0.28 28.85 -64.05
N LYS A 2 0.33 29.57 -62.93
CA LYS A 2 1.18 30.67 -62.45
C LYS A 2 1.49 30.46 -60.96
N LYS A 3 2.74 30.81 -60.59
CA LYS A 3 3.23 31.06 -59.22
C LYS A 3 2.56 32.31 -58.64
N HIS A 4 2.60 32.43 -57.31
CA HIS A 4 2.93 33.62 -56.47
C HIS A 4 2.22 33.47 -55.11
N ARG A 5 2.75 33.84 -53.94
CA ARG A 5 4.04 34.37 -53.49
C ARG A 5 3.97 34.32 -51.96
N SER A 6 5.08 33.96 -51.31
CA SER A 6 5.26 34.12 -49.87
C SER A 6 5.04 35.57 -49.45
N ILE A 7 4.30 35.80 -48.36
CA ILE A 7 4.37 37.04 -47.57
C ILE A 7 4.73 36.64 -46.16
N VAL A 8 6.01 36.86 -45.83
CA VAL A 8 6.53 36.93 -44.48
C VAL A 8 6.28 38.36 -44.00
N VAL A 9 5.45 38.55 -42.97
CA VAL A 9 5.50 39.74 -42.12
C VAL A 9 5.30 39.31 -40.66
N LEU A 10 6.44 39.17 -40.00
CA LEU A 10 6.78 39.64 -38.66
C LEU A 10 5.62 40.11 -37.75
N ALA A 11 5.33 39.34 -36.71
CA ALA A 11 4.77 39.84 -35.45
C ALA A 11 5.49 39.14 -34.29
N VAL A 12 6.69 39.64 -34.00
CA VAL A 12 7.39 39.39 -32.73
C VAL A 12 6.72 40.23 -31.65
N ALA A 13 6.56 39.63 -30.48
CA ALA A 13 6.10 40.19 -29.21
C ALA A 13 4.58 40.37 -29.07
N LEU A 14 3.95 39.43 -28.35
CA LEU A 14 3.22 39.72 -27.12
C LEU A 14 2.85 38.41 -26.41
N LEU A 15 3.23 38.36 -25.13
CA LEU A 15 2.75 37.49 -24.06
C LEU A 15 3.23 36.03 -24.04
N THR A 16 4.38 35.86 -23.39
CA THR A 16 4.65 34.80 -22.41
C THR A 16 3.54 34.71 -21.34
N ALA A 17 2.39 34.17 -21.70
CA ALA A 17 1.32 33.71 -20.81
C ALA A 17 0.77 32.46 -21.50
N PHE A 18 1.06 31.22 -21.10
CA PHE A 18 0.82 30.60 -19.81
C PHE A 18 1.83 29.46 -19.63
N VAL A 19 2.88 29.67 -18.83
CA VAL A 19 3.62 28.55 -18.19
C VAL A 19 3.54 28.80 -16.69
N ALA A 20 2.31 28.83 -16.17
CA ALA A 20 2.03 29.02 -14.76
C ALA A 20 0.71 28.33 -14.35
N LEU A 21 0.45 27.13 -14.85
CA LEU A 21 -0.49 26.20 -14.22
C LEU A 21 0.10 24.80 -14.32
N GLY A 22 0.78 24.39 -13.25
CA GLY A 22 1.48 23.12 -13.19
C GLY A 22 2.37 22.96 -11.96
N GLN A 23 2.60 24.02 -11.18
CA GLN A 23 3.10 23.86 -9.83
C GLN A 23 1.92 23.44 -8.95
N GLN A 24 1.72 22.12 -8.88
CA GLN A 24 0.98 21.53 -7.77
C GLN A 24 1.57 22.10 -6.47
N PRO A 25 0.75 22.65 -5.55
CA PRO A 25 1.24 23.10 -4.26
C PRO A 25 2.01 21.95 -3.61
N GLY A 26 3.21 22.28 -3.15
CA GLY A 26 4.27 21.34 -2.87
C GLY A 26 3.83 20.12 -2.08
N VAL A 27 4.06 18.94 -2.66
CA VAL A 27 4.32 17.74 -1.88
C VAL A 27 5.59 18.04 -1.09
N GLY A 28 5.41 18.57 0.12
CA GLY A 28 6.51 18.72 1.07
C GLY A 28 7.20 17.36 1.16
N ARG A 29 8.51 17.32 0.91
CA ARG A 29 9.27 16.09 1.02
C ARG A 29 9.22 15.67 2.48
N ALA A 30 8.40 14.68 2.80
CA ALA A 30 8.37 14.08 4.12
C ALA A 30 9.80 13.60 4.43
N VAL A 31 10.36 14.09 5.54
CA VAL A 31 11.62 13.57 6.06
C VAL A 31 11.30 12.20 6.65
N VAL A 32 11.54 11.15 5.88
CA VAL A 32 11.42 9.77 6.35
C VAL A 32 12.70 9.48 7.16
N PRO A 33 12.59 9.13 8.45
CA PRO A 33 13.74 8.66 9.22
C PRO A 33 14.41 7.49 8.49
N PRO A 34 15.75 7.35 8.55
CA PRO A 34 16.41 6.19 7.97
C PRO A 34 15.85 4.91 8.60
N SER A 35 15.43 3.98 7.75
CA SER A 35 14.92 2.67 8.15
C SER A 35 16.02 1.84 8.82
N GLN A 36 15.66 1.13 9.89
CA GLN A 36 16.55 0.20 10.58
C GLN A 36 16.67 -1.15 9.88
N THR A 37 15.75 -1.44 8.94
CA THR A 37 15.65 -2.69 8.19
C THR A 37 16.03 -2.47 6.73
N VAL A 38 17.25 -2.87 6.37
CA VAL A 38 17.73 -2.81 4.98
C VAL A 38 17.69 -4.21 4.37
N VAL A 39 16.93 -4.36 3.28
CA VAL A 39 16.94 -5.57 2.46
C VAL A 39 17.99 -5.46 1.37
N SER A 40 18.76 -6.53 1.17
CA SER A 40 19.66 -6.68 0.02
C SER A 40 19.54 -8.08 -0.59
N ILE A 41 20.07 -8.23 -1.81
CA ILE A 41 20.00 -9.48 -2.56
C ILE A 41 21.43 -9.83 -3.02
N GLU A 42 21.84 -11.07 -2.75
CA GLU A 42 23.10 -11.65 -3.22
C GLU A 42 22.80 -12.91 -4.06
N GLY A 43 22.89 -12.76 -5.38
CA GLY A 43 22.45 -13.80 -6.31
C GLY A 43 20.94 -14.03 -6.20
N THR A 44 20.53 -15.18 -5.65
CA THR A 44 19.12 -15.53 -5.40
C THR A 44 18.75 -15.47 -3.91
N ARG A 45 19.65 -15.00 -3.05
CA ARG A 45 19.48 -14.99 -1.59
C ARG A 45 19.17 -13.59 -1.09
N PHE A 46 18.23 -13.50 -0.15
CA PHE A 46 17.87 -12.29 0.56
C PHE A 46 18.64 -12.15 1.87
N LEU A 47 19.02 -10.91 2.15
CA LEU A 47 19.64 -10.52 3.40
C LEU A 47 18.84 -9.39 4.04
N ILE A 48 18.80 -9.38 5.37
CA ILE A 48 18.31 -8.27 6.16
C ILE A 48 19.46 -7.77 7.03
N ASN A 49 19.78 -6.50 6.90
CA ASN A 49 20.91 -5.85 7.60
C ASN A 49 22.23 -6.61 7.37
N GLY A 50 22.47 -7.05 6.13
CA GLY A 50 23.68 -7.77 5.73
C GLY A 50 23.78 -9.22 6.23
N ARG A 51 22.69 -9.79 6.78
CA ARG A 51 22.65 -11.17 7.27
C ARG A 51 21.63 -12.00 6.50
N LEU A 52 21.99 -13.23 6.14
CA LEU A 52 21.07 -14.19 5.54
C LEU A 52 19.84 -14.39 6.42
N THR A 53 18.67 -14.39 5.79
CA THR A 53 17.42 -14.77 6.46
C THR A 53 17.41 -16.27 6.76
N SER A 54 16.71 -16.68 7.82
CA SER A 54 16.49 -18.10 8.17
C SER A 54 17.76 -18.96 8.19
N SER A 55 18.86 -18.44 8.74
CA SER A 55 20.17 -19.10 8.65
C SER A 55 20.18 -20.52 9.23
N GLY A 56 20.80 -21.46 8.50
CA GLY A 56 20.87 -22.87 8.85
C GLY A 56 19.54 -23.64 8.70
N LYS A 57 18.53 -23.04 8.06
CA LYS A 57 17.22 -23.68 7.78
C LYS A 57 17.04 -23.92 6.28
N PRO A 58 16.12 -24.82 5.87
CA PRO A 58 15.82 -25.02 4.44
C PRO A 58 15.38 -23.74 3.70
N ALA A 59 14.83 -22.76 4.41
CA ALA A 59 14.43 -21.46 3.87
C ALA A 59 15.54 -20.39 3.95
N GLU A 60 16.81 -20.78 4.15
CA GLU A 60 17.92 -19.82 4.23
C GLU A 60 17.99 -18.93 2.98
N GLY A 61 18.16 -17.63 3.20
CA GLY A 61 18.20 -16.64 2.13
C GLY A 61 16.86 -16.46 1.41
N GLN A 62 15.74 -16.98 1.95
CA GLN A 62 14.39 -16.71 1.44
C GLN A 62 13.66 -15.71 2.34
N LEU A 63 12.73 -14.94 1.78
CA LEU A 63 11.83 -14.10 2.56
C LEU A 63 10.55 -14.87 2.87
N LEU A 64 10.49 -15.46 4.06
CA LEU A 64 9.26 -16.08 4.55
C LEU A 64 8.20 -14.99 4.72
N ASN A 65 7.20 -15.06 3.85
CA ASN A 65 6.13 -14.08 3.70
C ASN A 65 4.81 -14.60 4.27
N THR A 66 4.09 -13.72 4.95
CA THR A 66 2.67 -13.94 5.27
C THR A 66 1.80 -12.88 4.62
N ARG A 67 0.72 -13.32 4.00
CA ARG A 67 -0.23 -12.40 3.34
C ARG A 67 -1.20 -11.83 4.36
N MET A 68 -0.82 -10.71 4.95
CA MET A 68 -1.60 -9.93 5.90
C MET A 68 -2.42 -8.85 5.17
N ALA A 69 -3.11 -9.25 4.09
CA ALA A 69 -3.71 -8.33 3.12
C ALA A 69 -4.70 -7.35 3.77
N GLN A 70 -5.41 -7.79 4.81
CA GLN A 70 -6.41 -7.01 5.54
C GLN A 70 -5.87 -6.26 6.76
N ALA A 71 -4.56 -6.14 6.96
CA ALA A 71 -3.97 -5.48 8.13
C ALA A 71 -4.38 -4.00 8.29
N ILE A 72 -4.68 -3.33 7.18
CA ILE A 72 -5.12 -1.93 7.12
C ILE A 72 -6.54 -1.79 6.55
N PHE A 73 -7.30 -2.89 6.57
CA PHE A 73 -8.60 -3.02 5.94
C PHE A 73 -9.61 -2.00 6.45
N ASP A 74 -10.49 -1.57 5.56
CA ASP A 74 -11.68 -0.80 5.88
C ASP A 74 -12.72 -0.99 4.77
N ASP A 75 -13.98 -0.88 5.13
CA ASP A 75 -15.11 -0.98 4.20
C ASP A 75 -15.95 0.28 4.29
N GLU A 76 -15.97 1.04 3.20
CA GLU A 76 -16.70 2.29 3.12
C GLU A 76 -18.18 2.11 2.81
N ASN A 77 -18.62 0.89 2.48
CA ASN A 77 -20.04 0.64 2.23
C ASN A 77 -20.80 0.47 3.56
N PRO A 78 -21.73 1.40 3.91
CA PRO A 78 -22.51 1.31 5.13
C PRO A 78 -23.37 0.04 5.23
N ALA A 79 -23.73 -0.57 4.09
CA ALA A 79 -24.52 -1.78 4.04
C ALA A 79 -23.73 -3.05 4.39
N THR A 80 -22.40 -3.02 4.29
CA THR A 80 -21.55 -4.20 4.49
C THR A 80 -20.54 -4.04 5.62
N VAL A 81 -20.23 -2.82 6.04
CA VAL A 81 -19.26 -2.55 7.12
C VAL A 81 -19.63 -3.27 8.43
N GLY A 82 -20.93 -3.45 8.71
CA GLY A 82 -21.41 -4.20 9.87
C GLY A 82 -21.05 -5.69 9.87
N ASN A 83 -20.72 -6.27 8.71
CA ASN A 83 -20.31 -7.68 8.62
C ASN A 83 -18.94 -7.95 9.28
N TRP A 84 -18.16 -6.90 9.50
CA TRP A 84 -16.82 -6.96 10.09
C TRP A 84 -16.83 -6.61 11.58
N ALA A 85 -18.01 -6.34 12.15
CA ALA A 85 -18.15 -5.87 13.52
C ALA A 85 -17.50 -6.83 14.53
N TYR A 86 -16.77 -6.26 15.48
CA TYR A 86 -16.19 -7.05 16.56
C TYR A 86 -17.30 -7.62 17.48
N PRO A 87 -17.17 -8.88 17.95
CA PRO A 87 -18.20 -9.51 18.78
C PRO A 87 -18.47 -8.80 20.12
N ASP A 88 -17.51 -8.05 20.66
CA ASP A 88 -17.58 -7.39 21.97
C ASP A 88 -18.18 -5.98 21.90
N THR A 89 -17.91 -5.23 20.83
CA THR A 89 -18.35 -3.85 20.65
C THR A 89 -19.49 -3.71 19.66
N HIS A 90 -19.76 -4.77 18.87
CA HIS A 90 -20.76 -4.81 17.81
C HIS A 90 -20.60 -3.71 16.74
N ILE A 91 -19.39 -3.13 16.64
CA ILE A 91 -19.03 -2.15 15.63
C ILE A 91 -17.74 -2.57 14.94
N TRP A 92 -17.58 -2.19 13.68
CA TRP A 92 -16.31 -2.29 12.99
C TRP A 92 -15.42 -1.12 13.39
N ASP A 93 -14.17 -1.43 13.76
CA ASP A 93 -13.15 -0.42 14.05
C ASP A 93 -11.88 -0.70 13.20
N PRO A 94 -11.67 0.07 12.12
CA PRO A 94 -10.51 -0.10 11.24
C PRO A 94 -9.16 0.12 11.92
N GLN A 95 -9.11 0.97 12.95
CA GLN A 95 -7.88 1.26 13.67
C GLN A 95 -7.58 0.18 14.70
N ARG A 96 -8.60 -0.36 15.37
CA ARG A 96 -8.44 -1.53 16.26
C ARG A 96 -7.86 -2.73 15.50
N ASN A 97 -8.39 -3.04 14.31
CA ASN A 97 -7.86 -4.11 13.46
C ASN A 97 -6.36 -3.94 13.18
N THR A 98 -5.95 -2.71 12.80
CA THR A 98 -4.54 -2.42 12.62
C THR A 98 -3.76 -2.56 13.93
N ASN A 99 -4.23 -1.99 15.05
CA ASN A 99 -3.53 -2.05 16.34
C ASN A 99 -3.29 -3.48 16.82
N GLU A 100 -4.30 -4.36 16.70
CA GLU A 100 -4.19 -5.78 17.07
C GLU A 100 -3.19 -6.52 16.17
N PHE A 101 -3.15 -6.20 14.88
CA PHE A 101 -2.11 -6.70 13.98
C PHE A 101 -0.71 -6.21 14.39
N LEU A 102 -0.54 -4.91 14.67
CA LEU A 102 0.75 -4.34 15.08
C LEU A 102 1.28 -5.01 16.35
N ALA A 103 0.41 -5.34 17.31
CA ALA A 103 0.79 -6.04 18.53
C ALA A 103 1.40 -7.43 18.27
N MET A 104 1.06 -8.07 17.16
CA MET A 104 1.58 -9.39 16.77
C MET A 104 2.82 -9.36 15.90
N VAL A 105 3.19 -8.21 15.32
CA VAL A 105 4.36 -8.07 14.45
C VAL A 105 5.66 -8.57 15.11
N PRO A 106 5.98 -8.22 16.38
CA PRO A 106 7.16 -8.74 17.05
C PRO A 106 7.13 -10.27 17.20
N THR A 107 5.96 -10.84 17.50
CA THR A 107 5.78 -12.29 17.62
C THR A 107 6.03 -12.98 16.28
N TYR A 108 5.52 -12.45 15.17
CA TYR A 108 5.82 -12.99 13.83
C TYR A 108 7.32 -12.98 13.54
N ALA A 109 8.03 -11.90 13.91
CA ALA A 109 9.47 -11.81 13.76
C ALA A 109 10.21 -12.88 14.60
N GLN A 110 9.78 -13.10 15.85
CA GLN A 110 10.35 -14.14 16.71
C GLN A 110 10.18 -15.56 16.12
N HIS A 111 9.08 -15.79 15.41
CA HIS A 111 8.80 -17.06 14.72
C HIS A 111 9.38 -17.16 13.31
N GLY A 112 10.23 -16.22 12.89
CA GLY A 112 11.01 -16.32 11.65
C GLY A 112 10.36 -15.69 10.41
N ILE A 113 9.18 -15.05 10.54
CA ILE A 113 8.62 -14.24 9.44
C ILE A 113 9.53 -13.04 9.19
N ARG A 114 9.91 -12.81 7.93
CA ARG A 114 10.78 -11.70 7.53
C ARG A 114 10.16 -10.80 6.48
N MET A 115 8.94 -11.12 6.08
CA MET A 115 8.17 -10.35 5.13
C MET A 115 6.68 -10.45 5.44
N ILE A 116 5.97 -9.35 5.28
CA ILE A 116 4.51 -9.30 5.32
C ILE A 116 4.00 -8.63 4.05
N THR A 117 2.89 -9.12 3.50
CA THR A 117 2.17 -8.45 2.42
C THR A 117 0.95 -7.73 2.98
N VAL A 118 0.83 -6.42 2.73
CA VAL A 118 -0.31 -5.59 3.15
C VAL A 118 -0.95 -4.97 1.92
N GLY A 119 -2.28 -5.01 1.83
CA GLY A 119 -3.02 -4.60 0.64
C GLY A 119 -3.67 -3.22 0.78
N LEU A 120 -3.45 -2.35 -0.21
CA LEU A 120 -4.19 -1.10 -0.38
C LEU A 120 -5.62 -1.33 -0.89
N GLN A 121 -5.87 -2.44 -1.58
CA GLN A 121 -7.23 -2.93 -1.87
C GLN A 121 -7.58 -4.17 -1.04
N GLY A 122 -6.77 -4.46 -0.02
CA GLY A 122 -6.95 -5.65 0.79
C GLY A 122 -6.77 -6.96 0.01
N GLY A 123 -7.51 -7.97 0.46
CA GLY A 123 -7.77 -9.21 -0.27
C GLY A 123 -9.26 -9.53 -0.24
N CYS A 124 -9.63 -10.77 -0.55
CA CYS A 124 -10.99 -11.24 -0.28
C CYS A 124 -11.27 -11.25 1.23
N PRO A 125 -12.21 -10.45 1.75
CA PRO A 125 -12.52 -10.43 3.19
C PRO A 125 -13.45 -11.56 3.62
N ALA A 126 -14.06 -12.27 2.67
CA ALA A 126 -15.13 -13.21 2.95
C ALA A 126 -14.75 -14.68 2.69
N HIS A 127 -15.33 -15.60 3.46
CA HIS A 127 -14.93 -17.02 3.40
C HIS A 127 -16.09 -18.02 3.43
N THR A 128 -17.37 -17.61 3.36
CA THR A 128 -18.49 -18.58 3.54
C THR A 128 -19.79 -18.31 2.73
N PRO A 129 -20.53 -19.37 2.29
CA PRO A 129 -21.80 -19.28 1.54
C PRO A 129 -23.02 -18.82 2.40
N PRO A 130 -24.16 -18.38 1.82
CA PRO A 130 -24.56 -18.53 0.41
C PRO A 130 -24.19 -17.38 -0.53
N ALA A 131 -23.54 -16.31 -0.04
CA ALA A 131 -22.49 -15.54 -0.74
C ALA A 131 -22.13 -14.25 0.01
N LEU A 132 -20.98 -14.25 0.69
CA LEU A 132 -20.03 -13.15 0.56
C LEU A 132 -18.83 -13.80 -0.14
N THR A 133 -18.82 -13.83 -1.47
CA THR A 133 -17.83 -14.64 -2.23
C THR A 133 -16.72 -13.79 -2.80
N CYS A 134 -15.49 -14.30 -2.75
CA CYS A 134 -14.46 -14.01 -3.75
C CYS A 134 -13.76 -15.32 -4.07
N PRO A 135 -13.58 -15.67 -5.35
CA PRO A 135 -12.74 -14.93 -6.31
C PRO A 135 -13.48 -14.39 -7.57
N GLY A 136 -13.04 -13.22 -8.09
CA GLY A 136 -13.26 -12.70 -9.46
C GLY A 136 -14.62 -12.07 -9.84
N GLY A 137 -15.59 -12.01 -8.93
CA GLY A 137 -16.94 -11.48 -9.19
C GLY A 137 -17.29 -10.22 -8.40
N ASP A 138 -18.44 -9.64 -8.73
CA ASP A 138 -18.96 -8.44 -8.05
C ASP A 138 -19.20 -8.69 -6.56
N HIS A 139 -18.83 -7.71 -5.76
CA HIS A 139 -19.03 -7.73 -4.32
C HIS A 139 -19.53 -6.38 -3.82
N PRO A 140 -20.33 -6.35 -2.74
CA PRO A 140 -20.94 -5.12 -2.27
C PRO A 140 -19.97 -4.22 -1.48
N TRP A 141 -18.92 -4.75 -0.85
CA TRP A 141 -17.99 -3.93 -0.05
C TRP A 141 -17.15 -2.97 -0.89
N ILE A 142 -16.81 -1.82 -0.32
CA ILE A 142 -15.97 -0.79 -0.95
C ILE A 142 -14.65 -0.73 -0.17
N VAL A 143 -13.66 -1.48 -0.65
CA VAL A 143 -12.37 -1.69 0.02
C VAL A 143 -11.26 -1.20 -0.90
N SER A 144 -10.82 0.05 -0.69
CA SER A 144 -9.76 0.66 -1.49
C SER A 144 -9.16 1.85 -0.77
N ALA A 145 -7.83 1.90 -0.69
CA ALA A 145 -7.06 3.06 -0.27
C ALA A 145 -7.01 4.16 -1.32
N PHE A 146 -7.50 3.90 -2.54
CA PHE A 146 -7.55 4.86 -3.64
C PHE A 146 -8.94 5.49 -3.74
N ASN A 147 -8.96 6.80 -3.95
CA ASN A 147 -10.12 7.53 -4.44
C ASN A 147 -10.31 7.30 -5.95
N PRO A 148 -11.50 7.61 -6.52
CA PRO A 148 -11.74 7.46 -7.96
C PRO A 148 -10.79 8.25 -8.87
N ASP A 149 -10.20 9.33 -8.36
CA ASP A 149 -9.21 10.15 -9.07
C ASP A 149 -7.76 9.63 -8.94
N GLY A 150 -7.56 8.50 -8.24
CA GLY A 150 -6.26 7.89 -7.98
C GLY A 150 -5.52 8.44 -6.76
N SER A 151 -6.03 9.46 -6.08
CA SER A 151 -5.43 9.96 -4.83
C SER A 151 -5.55 8.94 -3.69
N LEU A 152 -4.58 8.93 -2.78
CA LEU A 152 -4.55 8.02 -1.64
C LEU A 152 -5.32 8.59 -0.46
N LYS A 153 -6.18 7.77 0.15
CA LYS A 153 -6.97 8.14 1.32
C LYS A 153 -6.07 8.29 2.55
N PRO A 154 -6.10 9.44 3.25
CA PRO A 154 -5.22 9.68 4.39
C PRO A 154 -5.31 8.64 5.51
N ALA A 155 -6.51 8.18 5.85
CA ALA A 155 -6.71 7.17 6.91
C ALA A 155 -6.02 5.83 6.61
N TRP A 156 -6.01 5.41 5.33
CA TRP A 156 -5.30 4.21 4.89
C TRP A 156 -3.78 4.40 4.96
N MET A 157 -3.29 5.58 4.58
CA MET A 157 -1.85 5.90 4.62
C MET A 157 -1.32 6.01 6.05
N THR A 158 -2.12 6.53 6.98
CA THR A 158 -1.78 6.54 8.41
C THR A 158 -1.58 5.11 8.93
N ARG A 159 -2.53 4.21 8.66
CA ARG A 159 -2.45 2.80 9.09
C ARG A 159 -1.30 2.06 8.42
N LEU A 160 -1.08 2.26 7.11
CA LEU A 160 0.09 1.71 6.43
C LEU A 160 1.40 2.20 7.03
N GLY A 161 1.49 3.50 7.36
CA GLY A 161 2.66 4.09 8.01
C GLY A 161 2.96 3.43 9.36
N GLN A 162 1.93 3.17 10.17
CA GLN A 162 2.08 2.45 11.44
C GLN A 162 2.60 1.02 11.22
N VAL A 163 2.09 0.30 10.22
CA VAL A 163 2.59 -1.04 9.87
C VAL A 163 4.04 -1.01 9.42
N ILE A 164 4.42 -0.07 8.56
CA ILE A 164 5.81 0.08 8.11
C ILE A 164 6.73 0.36 9.30
N GLN A 165 6.33 1.24 10.23
CA GLN A 165 7.12 1.56 11.42
C GLN A 165 7.29 0.35 12.35
N ALA A 166 6.23 -0.41 12.61
CA ALA A 166 6.31 -1.61 13.45
C ALA A 166 7.14 -2.73 12.81
N ALA A 167 7.02 -2.89 11.48
CA ALA A 167 7.80 -3.85 10.72
C ALA A 167 9.29 -3.49 10.71
N ASP A 168 9.61 -2.20 10.51
CA ASP A 168 10.99 -1.69 10.55
C ASP A 168 11.64 -1.93 11.90
N ALA A 169 10.92 -1.67 13.01
CA ALA A 169 11.40 -1.96 14.36
C ALA A 169 11.60 -3.47 14.63
N SER A 170 10.96 -4.34 13.84
CA SER A 170 10.97 -5.80 14.02
C SER A 170 11.85 -6.53 13.01
N GLY A 171 12.57 -5.85 12.12
CA GLY A 171 13.37 -6.50 11.09
C GLY A 171 12.52 -7.22 10.03
N ILE A 172 11.31 -6.72 9.75
CA ILE A 172 10.37 -7.28 8.78
C ILE A 172 10.26 -6.35 7.58
N VAL A 173 10.35 -6.93 6.38
CA VAL A 173 10.12 -6.23 5.12
C VAL A 173 8.61 -6.14 4.85
N VAL A 174 8.12 -4.97 4.44
CA VAL A 174 6.73 -4.79 4.01
C VAL A 174 6.63 -4.80 2.49
N MET A 175 5.89 -5.75 1.94
CA MET A 175 5.42 -5.72 0.56
C MET A 175 4.05 -5.07 0.51
N VAL A 176 3.98 -3.89 -0.10
CA VAL A 176 2.72 -3.19 -0.31
C VAL A 176 2.10 -3.71 -1.61
N GLN A 177 0.98 -4.42 -1.48
CA GLN A 177 0.12 -4.80 -2.59
C GLN A 177 -0.79 -3.61 -2.93
N PHE A 178 -0.69 -3.10 -4.15
CA PHE A 178 -1.47 -1.92 -4.55
C PHE A 178 -2.87 -2.34 -5.00
N PHE A 179 -2.92 -3.34 -5.89
CA PHE A 179 -4.17 -3.80 -6.49
C PHE A 179 -4.49 -5.25 -6.13
N TYR A 180 -5.77 -5.54 -6.03
CA TYR A 180 -6.32 -6.88 -5.85
C TYR A 180 -7.45 -7.10 -6.85
N HIS A 181 -7.44 -8.25 -7.53
CA HIS A 181 -8.39 -8.65 -8.58
C HIS A 181 -9.13 -9.93 -8.18
#